data_AF-A0A0R0ABX1-F1
#
_entry.id   AF-A0A0R0ABX1-F1
#
_cell.length_a   1.000
_cell.length_b   1.000
_cell.length_c   1.000
_cell.angle_alpha   90.00
_cell.angle_beta   90.00
_cell.angle_gamma   90.00
#
_symmetry.space_group_name_H-M   'P 1'
#
loop_
_entity.id
_entity.type
_entity.pdbx_description
1 polymer ?
#
loop_
_entity_poly.entity_id
_entity_poly.type
_entity_poly.pdbx_seq_one_letter_code
_entity_poly.pdbx_strand_id
1 'polypeptide(L)'
;MLSLAIATAMSSPVHAAPSARPLASKGDVSGEITSTSPINYSDGTRSQLFSLQLGAGQAVSLKLQGALNGALSVFHRDVLVARSESDDRGNAALSVRADKAGPYLVAVSGADSRAFGPFQLSAKPIVAYDGKPLTAGRRITDWLENGSKTYTLEVDQAGLYTLDLESSEFDSRMELSGNGVNLEDDDGGNQLNSRLVAPLQPGRYTVTASGFSQASGALYLGVERADFPEGLVFADGSALPVDGMASGFVSADETRSFTFNLADRRRVQFDASSRELDTVLTVQGGDITLSDDDGGGGVNSRLSQVLDPGEYTVSVRSVNGRGGIFQLASSTAPAPDGPIRPQLAIGRETQGQLRPGNRDLYTLEIPRKGTYVISMTGTSGLDGLITLMRDGEEVAQQDDSDTSLDPSLEIELDAGRYVLLAHSFDSRASGGYRLLVRRK
;
A
#
# COMPACT_ATOMS: atom_id res chain seq x y z
N MET A 1 -74.12 -29.20 48.21
CA MET A 1 -73.63 -27.95 48.83
C MET A 1 -72.11 -28.02 48.91
N LEU A 2 -71.46 -26.85 48.75
CA LEU A 2 -70.03 -26.56 48.74
C LEU A 2 -69.27 -26.86 47.44
N SER A 3 -69.12 -25.82 46.61
CA SER A 3 -68.05 -25.68 45.63
C SER A 3 -66.81 -25.14 46.33
N LEU A 4 -65.71 -25.88 46.26
CA LEU A 4 -64.40 -25.51 46.79
C LEU A 4 -63.58 -24.92 45.64
N ALA A 5 -63.31 -23.62 45.67
CA ALA A 5 -62.40 -22.96 44.73
C ALA A 5 -60.97 -23.06 45.25
N ILE A 6 -60.13 -23.83 44.55
CA ILE A 6 -58.69 -23.91 44.80
C ILE A 6 -58.01 -22.78 44.04
N ALA A 7 -57.45 -21.80 44.76
CA ALA A 7 -56.57 -20.80 44.19
C ALA A 7 -55.19 -21.42 43.95
N THR A 8 -54.86 -21.73 42.70
CA THR A 8 -53.51 -22.11 42.29
C THR A 8 -52.65 -20.86 42.17
N ALA A 9 -51.69 -20.70 43.08
CA ALA A 9 -50.62 -19.73 42.93
C ALA A 9 -49.73 -20.13 41.75
N MET A 10 -49.72 -19.31 40.70
CA MET A 10 -48.79 -19.43 39.57
C MET A 10 -47.43 -18.89 40.00
N SER A 11 -46.52 -19.77 40.43
CA SER A 11 -45.11 -19.44 40.55
C SER A 11 -44.50 -19.40 39.14
N SER A 12 -44.25 -18.20 38.62
CA SER A 12 -43.45 -18.02 37.41
C SER A 12 -42.04 -18.56 37.67
N PRO A 13 -41.47 -19.42 36.80
CA PRO A 13 -40.10 -19.83 36.94
C PRO A 13 -39.20 -18.63 36.61
N VAL A 14 -38.50 -18.11 37.63
CA VAL A 14 -37.33 -17.25 37.40
C VAL A 14 -36.30 -18.14 36.71
N HIS A 15 -36.04 -17.90 35.43
CA HIS A 15 -34.95 -18.57 34.70
C HIS A 15 -33.65 -18.17 35.40
N ALA A 16 -33.00 -19.13 36.07
CA ALA A 16 -31.69 -18.90 36.66
C ALA A 16 -30.72 -18.49 35.53
N ALA A 17 -29.96 -17.42 35.74
CA ALA A 17 -28.92 -17.03 34.80
C ALA A 17 -27.98 -18.22 34.56
N PRO A 18 -27.62 -18.54 33.30
CA PRO A 18 -26.76 -19.68 33.02
C PRO A 18 -25.45 -19.57 33.80
N SER A 19 -25.08 -20.66 34.49
CA SER A 19 -23.88 -20.69 35.33
C SER A 19 -22.61 -20.59 34.48
N ALA A 20 -21.80 -19.56 34.70
CA ALA A 20 -20.55 -19.37 34.01
C ALA A 20 -19.46 -20.33 34.52
N ARG A 21 -18.72 -20.97 33.61
CA ARG A 21 -17.58 -21.83 33.93
C ARG A 21 -16.31 -21.01 34.16
N PRO A 22 -15.39 -21.38 35.06
CA PRO A 22 -14.15 -20.62 35.23
C PRO A 22 -13.23 -20.72 33.99
N LEU A 23 -12.63 -19.60 33.59
CA LEU A 23 -11.55 -19.50 32.61
C LEU A 23 -10.35 -18.79 33.26
N ALA A 24 -9.19 -19.45 33.25
CA ALA A 24 -7.95 -18.84 33.72
C ALA A 24 -7.48 -17.75 32.75
N SER A 25 -6.83 -16.69 33.25
CA SER A 25 -6.25 -15.63 32.40
C SER A 25 -5.10 -16.10 31.52
N LYS A 26 -4.57 -17.30 31.81
CA LYS A 26 -3.66 -18.07 30.96
C LYS A 26 -4.11 -19.52 30.96
N GLY A 27 -4.74 -19.98 29.88
CA GLY A 27 -5.17 -21.36 29.75
C GLY A 27 -6.22 -21.56 28.68
N ASP A 28 -6.61 -22.82 28.51
CA ASP A 28 -7.55 -23.26 27.48
C ASP A 28 -8.72 -24.02 28.12
N VAL A 29 -9.90 -23.87 27.53
CA VAL A 29 -11.11 -24.63 27.87
C VAL A 29 -11.78 -25.10 26.60
N SER A 30 -12.48 -26.24 26.67
CA SER A 30 -13.28 -26.75 25.55
C SER A 30 -14.76 -26.76 25.90
N GLY A 31 -15.59 -26.64 24.88
CA GLY A 31 -17.04 -26.71 24.99
C GLY A 31 -17.68 -27.11 23.66
N GLU A 32 -19.02 -27.12 23.65
CA GLU A 32 -19.80 -27.45 22.46
C GLU A 32 -21.12 -26.69 22.49
N ILE A 33 -21.42 -25.91 21.45
CA ILE A 33 -22.73 -25.29 21.30
C ILE A 33 -23.68 -26.34 20.71
N THR A 34 -24.76 -26.62 21.43
CA THR A 34 -25.78 -27.62 21.07
C THR A 34 -27.18 -27.02 21.09
N SER A 35 -28.18 -27.75 20.62
CA SER A 35 -29.59 -27.37 20.66
C SER A 35 -30.15 -27.19 22.08
N THR A 36 -29.43 -27.66 23.11
CA THR A 36 -29.81 -27.48 24.53
C THR A 36 -29.08 -26.31 25.18
N SER A 37 -28.15 -25.65 24.48
CA SER A 37 -27.43 -24.48 25.02
C SER A 37 -28.38 -23.28 25.16
N PRO A 38 -28.21 -22.41 26.17
CA PRO A 38 -29.05 -21.22 26.36
C PRO A 38 -29.20 -20.37 25.09
N ILE A 39 -30.43 -19.95 24.79
CA ILE A 39 -30.77 -19.18 23.59
C ILE A 39 -30.81 -17.68 23.87
N ASN A 40 -30.26 -16.89 22.95
CA ASN A 40 -30.52 -15.48 22.87
C ASN A 40 -31.84 -15.26 22.11
N TYR A 41 -32.85 -14.70 22.78
CA TYR A 41 -34.17 -14.51 22.20
C TYR A 41 -34.22 -13.41 21.12
N SER A 42 -33.23 -12.52 21.04
CA SER A 42 -33.22 -11.45 20.03
C SER A 42 -32.83 -11.94 18.64
N ASP A 43 -31.92 -12.92 18.56
CA ASP A 43 -31.32 -13.38 17.29
C ASP A 43 -31.35 -14.91 17.10
N GLY A 44 -31.78 -15.66 18.13
CA GLY A 44 -31.86 -17.12 18.11
C GLY A 44 -30.52 -17.84 18.26
N THR A 45 -29.41 -17.12 18.42
CA THR A 45 -28.09 -17.70 18.68
C THR A 45 -28.06 -18.39 20.03
N ARG A 46 -27.06 -19.25 20.25
CA ARG A 46 -26.88 -19.95 21.53
C ARG A 46 -25.47 -19.77 22.05
N SER A 47 -25.34 -19.75 23.37
CA SER A 47 -24.07 -19.43 24.02
C SER A 47 -23.70 -20.33 25.20
N GLN A 48 -22.41 -20.45 25.44
CA GLN A 48 -21.84 -20.90 26.71
C GLN A 48 -21.07 -19.75 27.36
N LEU A 49 -21.17 -19.65 28.68
CA LEU A 49 -20.58 -18.55 29.44
C LEU A 49 -19.37 -19.01 30.26
N PHE A 50 -18.35 -18.17 30.29
CA PHE A 50 -17.13 -18.35 31.06
C PHE A 50 -16.85 -17.12 31.92
N SER A 51 -16.40 -17.31 33.16
CA SER A 51 -16.00 -16.25 34.08
C SER A 51 -14.47 -16.16 34.12
N LEU A 52 -13.96 -14.99 33.77
CA LEU A 52 -12.53 -14.68 33.70
C LEU A 52 -12.19 -13.58 34.71
N GLN A 53 -11.32 -13.88 35.67
CA GLN A 53 -10.91 -12.91 36.68
C GLN A 53 -9.75 -12.05 36.14
N LEU A 54 -9.94 -10.72 36.10
CA LEU A 54 -8.91 -9.76 35.70
C LEU A 54 -8.66 -8.72 36.80
N GLY A 55 -7.43 -8.26 36.92
CA GLY A 55 -7.04 -7.07 37.67
C GLY A 55 -7.16 -5.80 36.81
N ALA A 56 -7.27 -4.64 37.45
CA ALA A 56 -7.29 -3.37 36.73
C ALA A 56 -5.99 -3.18 35.91
N GLY A 57 -6.13 -2.76 34.66
CA GLY A 57 -5.06 -2.61 33.69
C GLY A 57 -4.60 -3.90 33.01
N GLN A 58 -5.01 -5.09 33.48
CA GLN A 58 -4.63 -6.35 32.83
C GLN A 58 -5.32 -6.49 31.48
N ALA A 59 -4.55 -6.91 30.47
CA ALA A 59 -5.06 -7.23 29.16
C ALA A 59 -4.89 -8.73 28.85
N VAL A 60 -5.83 -9.27 28.09
CA VAL A 60 -5.87 -10.69 27.69
C VAL A 60 -6.32 -10.80 26.25
N SER A 61 -5.69 -11.67 25.48
CA SER A 61 -6.14 -12.10 24.16
C SER A 61 -6.93 -13.40 24.32
N LEU A 62 -8.15 -13.41 23.78
CA LEU A 62 -9.05 -14.55 23.72
C LEU A 62 -9.06 -15.07 22.29
N LYS A 63 -8.90 -16.38 22.10
CA LYS A 63 -9.06 -17.02 20.78
C LYS A 63 -10.00 -18.21 20.87
N LEU A 64 -10.99 -18.20 19.99
CA LEU A 64 -11.95 -19.26 19.74
C LEU A 64 -11.53 -20.02 18.48
N GLN A 65 -11.39 -21.33 18.59
CA GLN A 65 -11.10 -22.22 17.47
C GLN A 65 -11.96 -23.47 17.54
N GLY A 66 -12.11 -24.19 16.43
CA GLY A 66 -12.79 -25.47 16.39
C GLY A 66 -13.72 -25.60 15.20
N ALA A 67 -14.68 -26.52 15.29
CA ALA A 67 -15.68 -26.74 14.23
C ALA A 67 -16.88 -25.79 14.37
N LEU A 68 -17.06 -25.17 15.54
CA LEU A 68 -18.04 -24.12 15.74
C LEU A 68 -17.69 -22.92 14.87
N ASN A 69 -18.60 -22.52 13.98
CA ASN A 69 -18.61 -21.16 13.45
C ASN A 69 -19.12 -20.21 14.53
N GLY A 70 -18.21 -19.49 15.20
CA GLY A 70 -18.53 -18.83 16.47
C GLY A 70 -17.99 -17.43 16.65
N ALA A 71 -18.56 -16.74 17.63
CA ALA A 71 -18.26 -15.37 18.00
C ALA A 71 -17.95 -15.26 19.51
N LEU A 72 -17.22 -14.21 19.90
CA LEU A 72 -16.93 -13.91 21.30
C LEU A 72 -17.58 -12.59 21.71
N SER A 73 -18.07 -12.54 22.95
CA SER A 73 -18.50 -11.28 23.57
C SER A 73 -18.07 -11.27 25.03
N VAL A 74 -17.55 -10.13 25.49
CA VAL A 74 -17.05 -9.97 26.85
C VAL A 74 -17.83 -8.88 27.55
N PHE A 75 -18.32 -9.17 28.75
CA PHE A 75 -19.12 -8.27 29.56
C PHE A 75 -18.46 -8.02 30.92
N HIS A 76 -18.68 -6.84 31.46
CA HIS A 76 -18.35 -6.51 32.85
C HIS A 76 -19.55 -5.80 33.49
N ARG A 77 -20.13 -6.42 34.54
CA ARG A 77 -21.36 -5.94 35.20
C ARG A 77 -22.49 -5.69 34.19
N ASP A 78 -22.72 -6.67 33.32
CA ASP A 78 -23.75 -6.67 32.27
C ASP A 78 -23.58 -5.63 31.15
N VAL A 79 -22.50 -4.85 31.18
CA VAL A 79 -22.12 -3.94 30.09
C VAL A 79 -21.21 -4.68 29.12
N LEU A 80 -21.53 -4.65 27.83
CA LEU A 80 -20.67 -5.17 26.77
C LEU A 80 -19.37 -4.35 26.73
N VAL A 81 -18.24 -5.02 26.90
CA VAL A 81 -16.90 -4.43 26.86
C VAL A 81 -16.32 -4.56 25.46
N ALA A 82 -16.43 -5.75 24.86
CA ALA A 82 -15.84 -6.03 23.56
C ALA A 82 -16.57 -7.22 22.92
N ARG A 83 -16.56 -7.28 21.58
CA ARG A 83 -17.12 -8.39 20.80
C ARG A 83 -16.28 -8.65 19.56
N SER A 84 -16.29 -9.87 19.08
CA SER A 84 -15.71 -10.27 17.80
C SER A 84 -16.71 -11.11 17.01
N GLU A 85 -16.51 -11.15 15.70
CA GLU A 85 -17.26 -12.02 14.79
C GLU A 85 -16.38 -13.19 14.34
N SER A 86 -17.00 -14.17 13.68
CA SER A 86 -16.31 -15.31 13.09
C SER A 86 -15.57 -14.90 11.82
N ASP A 87 -14.35 -15.40 11.63
CA ASP A 87 -13.64 -15.37 10.35
C ASP A 87 -14.21 -16.40 9.35
N ASP A 88 -13.69 -16.42 8.12
CA ASP A 88 -14.11 -17.35 7.06
C ASP A 88 -13.95 -18.84 7.42
N ARG A 89 -13.15 -19.15 8.46
CA ARG A 89 -12.92 -20.50 8.98
C ARG A 89 -13.77 -20.78 10.22
N GLY A 90 -14.61 -19.84 10.63
CA GLY A 90 -15.46 -19.94 11.81
C GLY A 90 -14.78 -19.63 13.15
N ASN A 91 -13.50 -19.21 13.14
CA ASN A 91 -12.77 -18.87 14.35
C ASN A 91 -13.02 -17.41 14.75
N ALA A 92 -12.73 -17.06 16.00
CA ALA A 92 -12.82 -15.67 16.44
C ALA A 92 -11.67 -15.31 17.37
N ALA A 93 -11.25 -14.06 17.37
CA ALA A 93 -10.25 -13.53 18.28
C ALA A 93 -10.67 -12.16 18.81
N LEU A 94 -10.36 -11.89 20.07
CA LEU A 94 -10.73 -10.66 20.74
C LEU A 94 -9.72 -10.38 21.85
N SER A 95 -9.23 -9.16 21.96
CA SER A 95 -8.47 -8.75 23.15
C SER A 95 -9.28 -7.82 24.02
N VAL A 96 -9.07 -7.93 25.33
CA VAL A 96 -9.77 -7.13 26.33
C VAL A 96 -8.77 -6.62 27.33
N ARG A 97 -8.85 -5.31 27.63
CA ARG A 97 -8.15 -4.68 28.75
C ARG A 97 -9.16 -4.32 29.83
N ALA A 98 -8.86 -4.69 31.06
CA ALA A 98 -9.77 -4.49 32.18
C ALA A 98 -9.56 -3.10 32.81
N ASP A 99 -10.49 -2.17 32.63
CA ASP A 99 -10.43 -0.86 33.33
C ASP A 99 -10.58 -1.00 34.85
N LYS A 100 -11.30 -2.03 35.30
CA LYS A 100 -11.58 -2.32 36.71
C LYS A 100 -11.27 -3.76 37.03
N ALA A 101 -10.73 -4.02 38.22
CA ALA A 101 -10.56 -5.38 38.69
C ALA A 101 -11.93 -6.04 38.93
N GLY A 102 -12.07 -7.30 38.55
CA GLY A 102 -13.32 -8.04 38.73
C GLY A 102 -13.48 -9.25 37.81
N PRO A 103 -14.59 -9.97 37.96
CA PRO A 103 -14.99 -11.00 37.02
C PRO A 103 -15.52 -10.36 35.73
N TYR A 104 -14.98 -10.82 34.60
CA TYR A 104 -15.46 -10.55 33.26
C TYR A 104 -16.15 -11.80 32.75
N LEU A 105 -17.31 -11.63 32.10
CA LEU A 105 -18.08 -12.73 31.54
C LEU A 105 -17.77 -12.85 30.05
N VAL A 106 -17.18 -13.95 29.63
CA VAL A 106 -16.91 -14.29 28.23
C VAL A 106 -18.00 -15.21 27.73
N ALA A 107 -18.78 -14.76 26.76
CA ALA A 107 -19.74 -15.58 26.02
C ALA A 107 -19.09 -16.12 24.75
N VAL A 108 -19.15 -17.44 24.57
CA VAL A 108 -18.89 -18.11 23.30
C VAL A 108 -20.24 -18.41 22.66
N SER A 109 -20.51 -17.84 21.49
CA SER A 109 -21.78 -17.99 20.79
C SER A 109 -21.58 -18.59 19.41
N GLY A 110 -22.60 -19.27 18.88
CA GLY A 110 -22.66 -19.54 17.44
C GLY A 110 -22.83 -18.24 16.64
N ALA A 111 -22.29 -18.19 15.42
CA ALA A 111 -22.41 -17.03 14.53
C ALA A 111 -23.88 -16.75 14.10
N ASP A 112 -24.72 -17.79 14.08
CA ASP A 112 -26.16 -17.69 13.84
C ASP A 112 -26.94 -18.76 14.64
N SER A 113 -28.28 -18.77 14.50
CA SER A 113 -29.18 -19.71 15.20
C SER A 113 -29.01 -21.19 14.83
N ARG A 114 -28.26 -21.49 13.76
CA ARG A 114 -27.96 -22.84 13.26
C ARG A 114 -26.50 -23.24 13.50
N ALA A 115 -25.67 -22.34 14.01
CA ALA A 115 -24.27 -22.62 14.32
C ALA A 115 -24.15 -23.45 15.61
N PHE A 116 -23.79 -24.72 15.43
CA PHE A 116 -23.53 -25.69 16.49
C PHE A 116 -22.17 -26.32 16.29
N GLY A 117 -21.60 -26.86 17.36
CA GLY A 117 -20.39 -27.67 17.27
C GLY A 117 -19.38 -27.41 18.39
N PRO A 118 -18.33 -28.24 18.45
CA PRO A 118 -17.29 -28.16 19.45
C PRO A 118 -16.37 -26.97 19.20
N PHE A 119 -15.87 -26.41 20.30
CA PHE A 119 -14.92 -25.31 20.30
C PHE A 119 -13.85 -25.47 21.38
N GLN A 120 -12.75 -24.75 21.18
CA GLN A 120 -11.71 -24.48 22.15
C GLN A 120 -11.60 -22.96 22.32
N LEU A 121 -11.67 -22.48 23.56
CA LEU A 121 -11.44 -21.10 23.95
C LEU A 121 -10.12 -21.03 24.70
N SER A 122 -9.20 -20.19 24.23
CA SER A 122 -7.92 -19.91 24.87
C SER A 122 -7.86 -18.48 25.37
N ALA A 123 -7.24 -18.27 26.53
CA ALA A 123 -6.92 -16.97 27.09
C ALA A 123 -5.41 -16.86 27.28
N LYS A 124 -4.82 -15.78 26.79
CA LYS A 124 -3.38 -15.49 26.90
C LYS A 124 -3.18 -14.07 27.40
N PRO A 125 -2.41 -13.85 28.49
CA PRO A 125 -2.14 -12.50 28.96
C PRO A 125 -1.42 -11.68 27.89
N ILE A 126 -1.84 -10.43 27.73
CA ILE A 126 -1.13 -9.42 26.97
C ILE A 126 -0.24 -8.68 27.96
N VAL A 127 1.06 -8.87 27.84
CA VAL A 127 2.05 -8.13 28.61
C VAL A 127 2.41 -6.91 27.79
N ALA A 128 1.92 -5.75 28.21
CA ALA A 128 2.23 -4.49 27.55
C ALA A 128 3.74 -4.27 27.51
N TYR A 129 4.20 -3.64 26.42
CA TYR A 129 5.60 -3.37 26.22
C TYR A 129 6.19 -2.53 27.36
N ASP A 130 7.42 -2.84 27.76
CA ASP A 130 8.07 -2.23 28.92
C ASP A 130 8.66 -0.84 28.63
N GLY A 131 8.54 -0.35 27.40
CA GLY A 131 8.97 0.98 26.98
C GLY A 131 10.46 1.11 26.71
N LYS A 132 11.24 0.01 26.73
CA LYS A 132 12.64 0.04 26.31
C LYS A 132 12.78 0.44 24.83
N PRO A 133 13.99 0.71 24.33
CA PRO A 133 14.20 0.79 22.90
C PRO A 133 13.93 -0.55 22.20
N LEU A 134 13.22 -0.50 21.07
CA LEU A 134 13.11 -1.59 20.12
C LEU A 134 14.48 -1.79 19.45
N THR A 135 14.80 -3.04 19.14
CA THR A 135 16.01 -3.44 18.43
C THR A 135 15.64 -4.51 17.41
N ALA A 136 16.46 -4.71 16.38
CA ALA A 136 16.25 -5.78 15.42
C ALA A 136 16.12 -7.16 16.08
N GLY A 137 15.29 -8.03 15.49
CA GLY A 137 14.99 -9.38 15.98
C GLY A 137 13.99 -9.42 17.14
N ARG A 138 13.41 -8.28 17.51
CA ARG A 138 12.38 -8.21 18.55
C ARG A 138 10.99 -8.10 17.95
N ARG A 139 10.05 -8.79 18.58
CA ARG A 139 8.62 -8.56 18.41
C ARG A 139 8.02 -8.27 19.77
N ILE A 140 7.27 -7.19 19.85
CA ILE A 140 6.59 -6.76 21.07
C ILE A 140 5.08 -6.93 20.92
N THR A 141 4.41 -7.02 22.06
CA THR A 141 2.96 -6.89 22.13
C THR A 141 2.66 -5.67 22.99
N ASP A 142 1.73 -4.85 22.56
CA ASP A 142 1.24 -3.73 23.35
C ASP A 142 -0.26 -3.53 23.12
N TRP A 143 -0.81 -2.50 23.73
CA TRP A 143 -2.20 -2.10 23.65
C TRP A 143 -2.29 -0.65 23.19
N LEU A 144 -3.02 -0.39 22.10
CA LEU A 144 -3.40 0.95 21.67
C LEU A 144 -4.65 1.38 22.43
N GLU A 145 -4.59 2.56 23.05
CA GLU A 145 -5.74 3.16 23.73
C GLU A 145 -5.94 4.55 23.14
N ASN A 146 -6.88 4.68 22.20
CA ASN A 146 -7.25 5.90 21.50
C ASN A 146 -6.09 6.78 20.97
N GLY A 147 -5.93 6.85 19.65
CA GLY A 147 -4.95 7.73 19.01
C GLY A 147 -3.71 6.95 18.56
N SER A 148 -2.54 7.34 19.03
CA SER A 148 -1.25 6.76 18.64
C SER A 148 -0.37 6.40 19.83
N LYS A 149 0.56 5.46 19.59
CA LYS A 149 1.64 5.11 20.51
C LYS A 149 2.98 5.27 19.82
N THR A 150 3.94 5.82 20.55
CA THR A 150 5.28 6.06 20.04
C THR A 150 6.29 5.15 20.73
N TYR A 151 7.18 4.56 19.93
CA TYR A 151 8.27 3.71 20.36
C TYR A 151 9.59 4.31 19.90
N THR A 152 10.64 4.08 20.70
CA THR A 152 12.01 4.33 20.27
C THR A 152 12.54 3.09 19.57
N LEU A 153 13.04 3.23 18.35
CA LEU A 153 13.86 2.23 17.69
C LEU A 153 15.34 2.63 17.81
N GLU A 154 16.16 1.73 18.34
CA GLU A 154 17.61 1.86 18.41
C GLU A 154 18.24 0.96 17.34
N VAL A 155 18.98 1.59 16.44
CA VAL A 155 19.66 0.96 15.32
C VAL A 155 21.14 0.93 15.65
N ASP A 156 21.66 -0.25 15.95
CA ASP A 156 23.09 -0.43 16.29
C ASP A 156 23.96 -0.62 15.04
N GLN A 157 23.35 -1.14 13.97
CA GLN A 157 24.04 -1.51 12.74
C GLN A 157 23.26 -1.02 11.53
N ALA A 158 23.99 -0.44 10.57
CA ALA A 158 23.44 -0.08 9.29
C ALA A 158 22.83 -1.31 8.60
N GLY A 159 21.68 -1.19 7.99
CA GLY A 159 21.03 -2.30 7.30
C GLY A 159 19.64 -1.94 6.80
N LEU A 160 19.02 -2.90 6.12
CA LEU A 160 17.64 -2.80 5.70
C LEU A 160 16.73 -3.29 6.83
N TYR A 161 15.89 -2.40 7.36
CA TYR A 161 14.96 -2.73 8.44
C TYR A 161 13.55 -2.91 7.89
N THR A 162 12.91 -4.01 8.29
CA THR A 162 11.49 -4.24 8.07
C THR A 162 10.78 -4.10 9.41
N LEU A 163 9.83 -3.18 9.46
CA LEU A 163 8.94 -3.00 10.59
C LEU A 163 7.56 -3.51 10.19
N ASP A 164 6.97 -4.36 11.01
CA ASP A 164 5.62 -4.89 10.82
C ASP A 164 4.76 -4.47 11.99
N LEU A 165 3.67 -3.73 11.72
CA LEU A 165 2.64 -3.40 12.69
C LEU A 165 1.40 -4.22 12.38
N GLU A 166 1.01 -5.08 13.30
CA GLU A 166 -0.13 -5.98 13.12
C GLU A 166 -1.20 -5.76 14.18
N SER A 167 -2.46 -5.78 13.74
CA SER A 167 -3.64 -5.80 14.60
C SER A 167 -4.78 -6.57 13.94
N SER A 168 -5.44 -7.43 14.72
CA SER A 168 -6.69 -8.06 14.31
C SER A 168 -7.94 -7.24 14.69
N GLU A 169 -7.74 -6.12 15.38
CA GLU A 169 -8.83 -5.34 16.00
C GLU A 169 -9.03 -3.98 15.32
N PHE A 170 -8.05 -3.52 14.55
CA PHE A 170 -8.13 -2.27 13.81
C PHE A 170 -7.22 -2.31 12.58
N ASP A 171 -7.56 -1.50 11.60
CA ASP A 171 -6.72 -1.17 10.45
C ASP A 171 -5.53 -0.33 10.92
N SER A 172 -4.32 -0.86 10.79
CA SER A 172 -3.13 -0.27 11.40
C SER A 172 -2.50 0.79 10.50
N ARG A 173 -1.88 1.80 11.11
CA ARG A 173 -1.05 2.78 10.42
C ARG A 173 0.25 2.97 11.19
N MET A 174 1.37 3.00 10.49
CA MET A 174 2.70 3.14 11.05
C MET A 174 3.47 4.28 10.39
N GLU A 175 4.18 5.05 11.20
CA GLU A 175 5.12 6.09 10.76
C GLU A 175 6.51 5.80 11.34
N LEU A 176 7.56 5.98 10.54
CA LEU A 176 8.95 5.90 10.95
C LEU A 176 9.64 7.24 10.64
N SER A 177 10.18 7.88 11.67
CA SER A 177 10.90 9.15 11.51
C SER A 177 12.21 9.22 12.30
N GLY A 178 13.20 9.93 11.76
CA GLY A 178 14.50 10.18 12.39
C GLY A 178 15.65 10.12 11.40
N ASN A 179 16.73 10.87 11.66
CA ASN A 179 17.95 10.89 10.83
C ASN A 179 17.70 11.06 9.31
N GLY A 180 16.74 11.90 8.93
CA GLY A 180 16.37 12.15 7.54
C GLY A 180 15.42 11.11 6.93
N VAL A 181 15.07 10.05 7.66
CA VAL A 181 14.00 9.13 7.27
C VAL A 181 12.67 9.70 7.73
N ASN A 182 11.69 9.69 6.83
CA ASN A 182 10.28 9.95 7.12
C ASN A 182 9.44 9.06 6.19
N LEU A 183 8.80 8.05 6.74
CA LEU A 183 8.03 7.05 6.01
C LEU A 183 6.73 6.75 6.74
N GLU A 184 5.68 6.45 5.98
CA GLU A 184 4.40 5.99 6.51
C GLU A 184 3.81 4.88 5.65
N ASP A 185 3.07 3.99 6.29
CA ASP A 185 2.33 2.92 5.63
C ASP A 185 1.15 2.48 6.51
N ASP A 186 0.04 2.12 5.88
CA ASP A 186 -1.16 1.60 6.52
C ASP A 186 -1.55 0.20 6.02
N ASP A 187 -1.26 -0.12 4.76
CA ASP A 187 -1.76 -1.32 4.08
C ASP A 187 -0.69 -2.18 3.39
N GLY A 188 0.60 -1.91 3.61
CA GLY A 188 1.72 -2.62 2.98
C GLY A 188 2.00 -4.02 3.53
N GLY A 189 1.35 -4.41 4.63
CA GLY A 189 1.42 -5.72 5.25
C GLY A 189 0.34 -6.69 4.76
N ASN A 190 0.18 -7.83 5.44
CA ASN A 190 -0.93 -8.74 5.14
C ASN A 190 -2.26 -8.16 5.64
N GLN A 191 -3.34 -8.26 4.86
CA GLN A 191 -4.65 -7.70 5.22
C GLN A 191 -4.57 -6.16 5.36
N LEU A 192 -4.96 -5.60 6.51
CA LEU A 192 -4.95 -4.17 6.82
C LEU A 192 -3.81 -3.81 7.78
N ASN A 193 -2.71 -4.57 7.68
CA ASN A 193 -1.55 -4.38 8.54
C ASN A 193 -0.53 -3.49 7.83
N SER A 194 0.24 -2.70 8.58
CA SER A 194 1.26 -1.83 8.01
C SER A 194 2.62 -2.52 7.96
N ARG A 195 3.38 -2.22 6.91
CA ARG A 195 4.77 -2.66 6.76
C ARG A 195 5.62 -1.52 6.22
N LEU A 196 6.67 -1.18 6.96
CA LEU A 196 7.69 -0.25 6.48
C LEU A 196 9.00 -0.97 6.22
N VAL A 197 9.63 -0.64 5.10
CA VAL A 197 10.96 -1.14 4.73
C VAL A 197 11.87 0.06 4.50
N ALA A 198 12.94 0.16 5.28
CA ALA A 198 13.77 1.36 5.30
C ALA A 198 15.25 1.01 5.49
N PRO A 199 16.16 1.56 4.67
CA PRO A 199 17.58 1.47 4.95
C PRO A 199 17.94 2.45 6.08
N LEU A 200 18.36 1.91 7.23
CA LEU A 200 18.67 2.71 8.41
C LEU A 200 20.18 2.69 8.70
N GLN A 201 20.69 3.82 9.17
CA GLN A 201 22.05 3.96 9.68
C GLN A 201 22.03 3.90 11.22
N PRO A 202 23.17 3.61 11.89
CA PRO A 202 23.21 3.59 13.34
C PRO A 202 22.68 4.89 13.95
N GLY A 203 21.78 4.77 14.92
CA GLY A 203 21.11 5.92 15.52
C GLY A 203 19.76 5.60 16.13
N ARG A 204 19.06 6.66 16.54
CA ARG A 204 17.76 6.57 17.21
C ARG A 204 16.65 7.07 16.29
N TYR A 205 15.62 6.27 16.16
CA TYR A 205 14.44 6.55 15.35
C TYR A 205 13.17 6.48 16.21
N THR A 206 12.10 7.08 15.68
CA THR A 206 10.78 7.11 16.29
C THR A 206 9.83 6.30 15.42
N VAL A 207 9.15 5.32 16.03
CA VAL A 207 8.09 4.55 15.38
C VAL A 207 6.77 4.94 16.01
N THR A 208 5.82 5.43 15.24
CA THR A 208 4.48 5.75 15.72
C THR A 208 3.49 4.75 15.15
N ALA A 209 2.82 4.01 16.04
CA ALA A 209 1.74 3.10 15.70
C ALA A 209 0.39 3.74 16.02
N SER A 210 -0.54 3.69 15.09
CA SER A 210 -1.92 4.17 15.24
C SER A 210 -2.88 3.25 14.50
N GLY A 211 -4.19 3.54 14.57
CA GLY A 211 -5.13 3.05 13.57
C GLY A 211 -5.28 4.04 12.43
N PHE A 212 -5.73 3.57 11.27
CA PHE A 212 -6.18 4.43 10.16
C PHE A 212 -7.33 5.35 10.60
N SER A 213 -8.19 4.85 11.48
CA SER A 213 -9.22 5.61 12.20
C SER A 213 -9.03 5.49 13.72
N GLN A 214 -9.95 6.05 14.52
CA GLN A 214 -9.88 5.91 15.97
C GLN A 214 -9.90 4.43 16.36
N ALA A 215 -8.76 3.95 16.86
CA ALA A 215 -8.53 2.57 17.18
C ALA A 215 -8.20 2.37 18.65
N SER A 216 -8.60 1.21 19.17
CA SER A 216 -8.17 0.68 20.46
C SER A 216 -8.13 -0.83 20.35
N GLY A 217 -7.12 -1.45 20.95
CA GLY A 217 -6.95 -2.90 20.88
C GLY A 217 -5.52 -3.36 21.02
N ALA A 218 -5.32 -4.67 20.97
CA ALA A 218 -3.99 -5.25 20.97
C ALA A 218 -3.24 -4.94 19.66
N LEU A 219 -1.94 -4.69 19.76
CA LEU A 219 -1.04 -4.54 18.62
C LEU A 219 0.20 -5.39 18.81
N TYR A 220 0.82 -5.74 17.68
CA TYR A 220 2.10 -6.43 17.64
C TYR A 220 3.04 -5.66 16.72
N LEU A 221 4.22 -5.30 17.22
CA LEU A 221 5.22 -4.58 16.45
C LEU A 221 6.49 -5.43 16.36
N GLY A 222 6.83 -5.85 15.14
CA GLY A 222 8.04 -6.59 14.82
C GLY A 222 9.08 -5.68 14.17
N VAL A 223 10.35 -5.93 14.47
CA VAL A 223 11.49 -5.28 13.80
C VAL A 223 12.47 -6.34 13.36
N GLU A 224 12.71 -6.43 12.06
CA GLU A 224 13.70 -7.29 11.43
C GLU A 224 14.78 -6.45 10.75
N ARG A 225 16.00 -6.99 10.66
CA ARG A 225 17.13 -6.38 9.94
C ARG A 225 17.70 -7.39 8.96
N ALA A 226 17.92 -6.94 7.74
CA ALA A 226 18.78 -7.56 6.75
C ALA A 226 19.97 -6.65 6.44
N ASP A 227 21.01 -7.20 5.80
CA ASP A 227 22.06 -6.36 5.22
C ASP A 227 21.52 -5.58 4.02
N PHE A 228 22.20 -4.49 3.65
CA PHE A 228 21.79 -3.73 2.47
C PHE A 228 21.89 -4.61 1.21
N PRO A 229 20.97 -4.43 0.25
CA PRO A 229 21.18 -4.89 -1.11
C PRO A 229 22.54 -4.38 -1.62
N GLU A 230 23.27 -5.24 -2.33
CA GLU A 230 24.53 -4.85 -2.95
C GLU A 230 24.31 -3.66 -3.90
N GLY A 231 25.16 -2.64 -3.80
CA GLY A 231 25.07 -1.45 -4.64
C GLY A 231 23.88 -0.53 -4.33
N LEU A 232 23.28 -0.59 -3.14
CA LEU A 232 22.26 0.37 -2.73
C LEU A 232 22.82 1.79 -2.65
N VAL A 233 22.20 2.70 -3.41
CA VAL A 233 22.59 4.11 -3.55
C VAL A 233 21.72 5.00 -2.69
N PHE A 234 22.38 5.94 -2.00
CA PHE A 234 21.76 6.91 -1.09
C PHE A 234 21.95 8.36 -1.51
N ALA A 235 22.81 8.63 -2.48
CA ALA A 235 23.18 9.98 -2.90
C ALA A 235 22.87 10.19 -4.37
N ASP A 236 22.37 11.37 -4.69
CA ASP A 236 22.11 11.78 -6.07
C ASP A 236 23.40 11.95 -6.86
N GLY A 237 23.31 11.77 -8.18
CA GLY A 237 24.45 11.86 -9.10
C GLY A 237 25.35 10.63 -9.09
N SER A 238 24.93 9.55 -8.42
CA SER A 238 25.60 8.26 -8.53
C SER A 238 25.48 7.71 -9.95
N ALA A 239 26.53 7.05 -10.45
CA ALA A 239 26.53 6.53 -11.80
C ALA A 239 25.55 5.35 -11.97
N LEU A 240 24.67 5.42 -12.96
CA LEU A 240 23.90 4.28 -13.45
C LEU A 240 24.73 3.56 -14.53
N PRO A 241 24.98 2.24 -14.43
CA PRO A 241 25.69 1.50 -15.48
C PRO A 241 24.94 1.56 -16.81
N VAL A 242 25.65 1.42 -17.95
CA VAL A 242 25.02 1.43 -19.28
C VAL A 242 24.21 0.15 -19.56
N ASP A 243 24.71 -0.98 -19.06
CA ASP A 243 24.03 -2.27 -19.04
C ASP A 243 24.18 -2.85 -17.63
N GLY A 244 23.09 -2.87 -16.87
CA GLY A 244 23.14 -3.35 -15.49
C GLY A 244 21.98 -2.84 -14.65
N MET A 245 22.20 -2.80 -13.35
CA MET A 245 21.21 -2.38 -12.37
C MET A 245 21.86 -1.63 -11.22
N ALA A 246 21.15 -0.65 -10.68
CA ALA A 246 21.41 -0.05 -9.39
C ALA A 246 20.17 -0.22 -8.50
N SER A 247 20.38 -0.31 -7.19
CA SER A 247 19.28 -0.18 -6.22
C SER A 247 19.34 1.22 -5.62
N GLY A 248 18.18 1.83 -5.35
CA GLY A 248 18.10 3.13 -4.73
C GLY A 248 17.05 3.16 -3.63
N PHE A 249 17.14 4.17 -2.77
CA PHE A 249 16.10 4.50 -1.80
C PHE A 249 15.64 5.94 -2.03
N VAL A 250 14.33 6.14 -1.95
CA VAL A 250 13.69 7.46 -1.97
C VAL A 250 12.89 7.64 -0.68
N SER A 251 13.01 8.79 -0.02
CA SER A 251 12.17 9.14 1.12
C SER A 251 10.82 9.65 0.63
N ALA A 252 9.87 9.90 1.56
CA ALA A 252 8.60 10.49 1.18
C ALA A 252 8.78 11.85 0.48
N ASP A 253 8.02 12.07 -0.59
CA ASP A 253 8.04 13.26 -1.45
C ASP A 253 9.41 13.62 -2.07
N GLU A 254 10.39 12.73 -2.00
CA GLU A 254 11.72 12.95 -2.59
C GLU A 254 11.84 12.31 -3.98
N THR A 255 12.97 12.57 -4.63
CA THR A 255 13.37 11.96 -5.90
C THR A 255 14.82 11.51 -5.78
N ARG A 256 15.14 10.32 -6.29
CA ARG A 256 16.51 9.79 -6.32
C ARG A 256 17.05 9.83 -7.74
N SER A 257 18.18 10.50 -7.94
CA SER A 257 18.75 10.76 -9.27
C SER A 257 20.09 10.07 -9.50
N PHE A 258 20.28 9.54 -10.71
CA PHE A 258 21.50 8.91 -11.18
C PHE A 258 22.02 9.59 -12.43
N THR A 259 23.35 9.56 -12.62
CA THR A 259 24.00 10.01 -13.85
C THR A 259 24.22 8.83 -14.78
N PHE A 260 23.74 8.92 -16.01
CA PHE A 260 23.91 7.93 -17.07
C PHE A 260 24.72 8.52 -18.22
N ASN A 261 25.93 7.99 -18.44
CA ASN A 261 26.84 8.46 -19.49
C ASN A 261 26.82 7.50 -20.67
N LEU A 262 26.37 7.98 -21.83
CA LEU A 262 26.27 7.19 -23.05
C LEU A 262 27.36 7.62 -24.05
N ALA A 263 28.22 6.68 -24.45
CA ALA A 263 29.35 6.98 -25.34
C ALA A 263 28.98 7.01 -26.83
N ASP A 264 28.00 6.19 -27.22
CA ASP A 264 27.59 5.98 -28.60
C ASP A 264 26.06 6.01 -28.72
N ARG A 265 25.56 6.33 -29.91
CA ARG A 265 24.13 6.28 -30.19
C ARG A 265 23.57 4.87 -29.99
N ARG A 266 22.59 4.71 -29.10
CA ARG A 266 21.98 3.40 -28.77
C ARG A 266 20.48 3.52 -28.55
N ARG A 267 19.76 2.42 -28.72
CA ARG A 267 18.45 2.27 -28.06
C ARG A 267 18.72 1.88 -26.61
N VAL A 268 18.19 2.63 -25.67
CA VAL A 268 18.34 2.41 -24.23
C VAL A 268 16.96 2.14 -23.64
N GLN A 269 16.85 1.12 -22.81
CA GLN A 269 15.69 0.86 -21.97
C GLN A 269 16.09 1.05 -20.51
N PHE A 270 15.26 1.77 -19.77
CA PHE A 270 15.31 1.96 -18.34
C PHE A 270 14.05 1.35 -17.73
N ASP A 271 14.22 0.54 -16.69
CA ASP A 271 13.14 -0.06 -15.93
C ASP A 271 13.30 0.33 -14.45
N ALA A 272 12.33 1.04 -13.91
CA ALA A 272 12.23 1.29 -12.47
C ALA A 272 11.21 0.32 -11.90
N SER A 273 11.59 -0.45 -10.88
CA SER A 273 10.69 -1.41 -10.24
C SER A 273 10.79 -1.40 -8.73
N SER A 274 9.66 -1.61 -8.07
CA SER A 274 9.59 -1.70 -6.62
C SER A 274 8.46 -2.63 -6.17
N ARG A 275 8.59 -3.15 -4.95
CA ARG A 275 7.49 -3.82 -4.24
C ARG A 275 6.71 -2.88 -3.32
N GLU A 276 7.27 -1.71 -3.05
CA GLU A 276 6.81 -0.73 -2.06
C GLU A 276 6.27 0.53 -2.72
N LEU A 277 6.71 0.82 -3.96
CA LEU A 277 6.43 2.06 -4.68
C LEU A 277 5.64 1.79 -5.96
N ASP A 278 4.73 2.70 -6.24
CA ASP A 278 4.26 2.99 -7.60
C ASP A 278 5.28 3.97 -8.21
N THR A 279 6.16 3.48 -9.07
CA THR A 279 7.34 4.25 -9.47
C THR A 279 6.97 5.31 -10.50
N VAL A 280 7.69 6.44 -10.51
CA VAL A 280 7.75 7.38 -11.62
C VAL A 280 9.20 7.51 -12.03
N LEU A 281 9.50 7.19 -13.28
CA LEU A 281 10.81 7.27 -13.89
C LEU A 281 10.90 8.47 -14.82
N THR A 282 11.90 9.32 -14.62
CA THR A 282 12.20 10.47 -15.48
C THR A 282 13.61 10.35 -16.06
N VAL A 283 13.78 10.64 -17.35
CA VAL A 283 15.07 10.73 -18.03
C VAL A 283 15.20 12.11 -18.64
N GLN A 284 16.24 12.84 -18.26
CA GLN A 284 16.53 14.19 -18.72
C GLN A 284 17.94 14.28 -19.30
N GLY A 285 18.08 14.91 -20.46
CA GLY A 285 19.39 15.15 -21.07
C GLY A 285 19.27 15.69 -22.50
N GLY A 286 20.22 16.54 -22.90
CA GLY A 286 20.12 17.27 -24.18
C GLY A 286 18.92 18.23 -24.18
N ASP A 287 18.01 18.07 -25.13
CA ASP A 287 16.79 18.87 -25.31
C ASP A 287 15.51 18.08 -24.97
N ILE A 288 15.62 16.99 -24.19
CA ILE A 288 14.49 16.14 -23.80
C ILE A 288 14.40 15.92 -22.30
N THR A 289 13.14 15.81 -21.85
CA THR A 289 12.73 15.28 -20.56
C THR A 289 11.60 14.29 -20.85
N LEU A 290 11.80 13.02 -20.47
CA LEU A 290 10.83 11.94 -20.67
C LEU A 290 10.41 11.42 -19.31
N SER A 291 9.12 11.10 -19.14
CA SER A 291 8.61 10.53 -17.89
C SER A 291 7.64 9.39 -18.16
N ASP A 292 7.67 8.36 -17.33
CA ASP A 292 6.79 7.18 -17.33
C ASP A 292 6.51 6.76 -15.89
N ASP A 293 5.31 6.30 -15.59
CA ASP A 293 4.95 5.75 -14.28
C ASP A 293 4.61 4.25 -14.34
N ASP A 294 3.95 3.76 -15.39
CA ASP A 294 3.36 2.42 -15.33
C ASP A 294 3.69 1.47 -16.51
N GLY A 295 4.66 1.82 -17.36
CA GLY A 295 5.04 1.09 -18.57
C GLY A 295 5.84 -0.21 -18.35
N GLY A 296 6.30 -0.46 -17.13
CA GLY A 296 7.13 -1.60 -16.70
C GLY A 296 6.35 -2.82 -16.19
N GLY A 297 5.02 -2.77 -16.21
CA GLY A 297 4.11 -3.84 -15.77
C GLY A 297 3.78 -3.77 -14.28
N GLY A 298 2.51 -4.00 -13.92
CA GLY A 298 2.01 -3.54 -12.62
C GLY A 298 2.14 -2.02 -12.52
N VAL A 299 2.55 -1.51 -11.36
CA VAL A 299 2.79 -0.08 -11.09
C VAL A 299 4.28 0.33 -11.26
N ASN A 300 5.01 -0.42 -12.09
CA ASN A 300 6.42 -0.16 -12.36
C ASN A 300 6.55 0.64 -13.65
N SER A 301 7.59 1.47 -13.77
CA SER A 301 7.81 2.35 -14.92
C SER A 301 8.83 1.80 -15.90
N ARG A 302 8.67 2.14 -17.18
CA ARG A 302 9.61 1.83 -18.25
C ARG A 302 9.75 2.97 -19.26
N LEU A 303 10.99 3.35 -19.53
CA LEU A 303 11.34 4.22 -20.66
C LEU A 303 12.22 3.47 -21.65
N SER A 304 11.83 3.42 -22.93
CA SER A 304 12.68 2.89 -24.01
C SER A 304 12.84 3.93 -25.10
N GLN A 305 14.06 4.44 -25.31
CA GLN A 305 14.33 5.53 -26.24
C GLN A 305 15.63 5.32 -27.03
N VAL A 306 15.68 5.82 -28.28
CA VAL A 306 16.98 6.00 -28.98
C VAL A 306 17.62 7.30 -28.51
N LEU A 307 18.80 7.20 -27.92
CA LEU A 307 19.56 8.31 -27.34
C LEU A 307 20.88 8.53 -28.10
N ASP A 308 21.31 9.79 -28.15
CA ASP A 308 22.60 10.21 -28.67
C ASP A 308 23.69 10.07 -27.59
N PRO A 309 24.99 10.10 -27.96
CA PRO A 309 26.06 10.22 -26.99
C PRO A 309 25.87 11.46 -26.11
N GLY A 310 26.04 11.30 -24.80
CA GLY A 310 25.83 12.39 -23.86
C GLY A 310 25.67 11.92 -22.41
N GLU A 311 25.48 12.90 -21.54
CA GLU A 311 25.17 12.70 -20.13
C GLU A 311 23.67 12.92 -19.91
N TYR A 312 23.06 11.99 -19.17
CA TYR A 312 21.64 12.00 -18.84
C TYR A 312 21.48 11.88 -17.33
N THR A 313 20.46 12.55 -16.79
CA THR A 313 19.97 12.30 -15.43
C THR A 313 18.79 11.35 -15.52
N VAL A 314 18.85 10.23 -14.79
CA VAL A 314 17.77 9.26 -14.67
C VAL A 314 17.30 9.27 -13.23
N SER A 315 16.04 9.60 -12.98
CA SER A 315 15.52 9.78 -11.63
C SER A 315 14.26 8.96 -11.39
N VAL A 316 14.11 8.50 -10.14
CA VAL A 316 12.95 7.73 -9.70
C VAL A 316 12.33 8.40 -8.47
N ARG A 317 11.01 8.51 -8.46
CA ARG A 317 10.19 8.90 -7.29
C ARG A 317 8.97 7.99 -7.18
N SER A 318 8.17 8.17 -6.14
CA SER A 318 6.86 7.51 -6.03
C SER A 318 5.74 8.42 -6.56
N VAL A 319 4.72 7.84 -7.22
CA VAL A 319 3.53 8.55 -7.69
C VAL A 319 2.80 9.23 -6.52
N ASN A 320 2.64 8.49 -5.41
CA ASN A 320 1.88 8.92 -4.24
C ASN A 320 2.75 9.54 -3.13
N GLY A 321 4.01 9.86 -3.42
CA GLY A 321 4.92 10.45 -2.43
C GLY A 321 5.35 9.50 -1.30
N ARG A 322 5.03 8.19 -1.35
CA ARG A 322 5.59 7.20 -0.40
C ARG A 322 7.09 7.03 -0.62
N GLY A 323 7.82 6.72 0.46
CA GLY A 323 9.23 6.34 0.39
C GLY A 323 9.43 4.83 0.44
N GLY A 324 10.55 4.35 -0.08
CA GLY A 324 10.81 2.92 -0.24
C GLY A 324 12.03 2.64 -1.12
N ILE A 325 12.37 1.36 -1.24
CA ILE A 325 13.46 0.89 -2.11
C ILE A 325 12.93 0.62 -3.52
N PHE A 326 13.75 0.95 -4.51
CA PHE A 326 13.52 0.55 -5.89
C PHE A 326 14.79 -0.03 -6.52
N GLN A 327 14.59 -0.77 -7.61
CA GLN A 327 15.63 -1.19 -8.53
C GLN A 327 15.49 -0.40 -9.83
N LEU A 328 16.61 0.13 -10.34
CA LEU A 328 16.69 0.81 -11.62
C LEU A 328 17.64 0.03 -12.51
N ALA A 329 17.09 -0.62 -13.53
CA ALA A 329 17.84 -1.35 -14.54
C ALA A 329 17.98 -0.53 -15.82
N SER A 330 19.10 -0.71 -16.49
CA SER A 330 19.41 -0.12 -17.80
C SER A 330 19.92 -1.20 -18.73
N SER A 331 19.51 -1.14 -19.99
CA SER A 331 20.02 -2.02 -21.03
C SER A 331 20.06 -1.32 -22.38
N THR A 332 20.99 -1.73 -23.23
CA THR A 332 21.17 -1.14 -24.55
C THR A 332 21.05 -2.15 -25.68
N ALA A 333 20.57 -1.66 -26.82
CA ALA A 333 20.59 -2.34 -28.10
C ALA A 333 21.10 -1.39 -29.20
N PRO A 334 21.55 -1.92 -30.34
CA PRO A 334 21.84 -1.09 -31.50
C PRO A 334 20.66 -0.16 -31.84
N ALA A 335 20.96 1.11 -32.07
CA ALA A 335 19.96 2.03 -32.60
C ALA A 335 19.57 1.60 -34.03
N PRO A 336 18.29 1.75 -34.43
CA PRO A 336 17.92 1.56 -35.83
C PRO A 336 18.61 2.57 -36.74
N ASP A 337 18.75 2.19 -38.01
CA ASP A 337 19.18 3.11 -39.06
C ASP A 337 18.20 4.28 -39.24
N GLY A 338 18.73 5.40 -39.74
CA GLY A 338 17.95 6.61 -40.00
C GLY A 338 18.07 7.68 -38.89
N PRO A 339 17.35 8.81 -39.04
CA PRO A 339 17.39 9.89 -38.06
C PRO A 339 16.72 9.45 -36.75
N ILE A 340 17.28 9.88 -35.62
CA ILE A 340 16.69 9.65 -34.28
C ILE A 340 15.34 10.33 -34.17
N ARG A 341 15.25 11.54 -34.75
CA ARG A 341 14.07 12.38 -34.75
C ARG A 341 13.79 12.82 -36.17
N PRO A 342 12.89 12.13 -36.89
CA PRO A 342 12.46 12.56 -38.21
C PRO A 342 11.85 13.97 -38.12
N GLN A 343 12.03 14.77 -39.17
CA GLN A 343 11.40 16.09 -39.24
C GLN A 343 9.92 15.94 -39.63
N LEU A 344 9.04 16.57 -38.84
CA LEU A 344 7.64 16.74 -39.21
C LEU A 344 7.50 17.94 -40.15
N ALA A 345 7.09 17.67 -41.38
CA ALA A 345 6.79 18.71 -42.35
C ALA A 345 5.35 19.21 -42.13
N ILE A 346 5.20 20.52 -41.90
CA ILE A 346 3.89 21.16 -41.75
C ILE A 346 3.04 20.89 -43.01
N GLY A 347 1.79 20.46 -42.81
CA GLY A 347 0.83 20.12 -43.84
C GLY A 347 0.93 18.70 -44.39
N ARG A 348 1.92 17.91 -43.96
CA ARG A 348 2.12 16.53 -44.40
C ARG A 348 1.84 15.55 -43.25
N GLU A 349 1.07 14.51 -43.56
CA GLU A 349 0.81 13.42 -42.62
C GLU A 349 2.05 12.51 -42.49
N THR A 350 2.35 12.11 -41.26
CA THR A 350 3.47 11.22 -40.92
C THR A 350 2.94 10.02 -40.14
N GLN A 351 3.34 8.81 -40.52
CA GLN A 351 2.92 7.58 -39.86
C GLN A 351 3.99 7.12 -38.87
N GLY A 352 3.57 6.55 -37.75
CA GLY A 352 4.45 5.97 -36.75
C GLY A 352 3.83 4.75 -36.08
N GLN A 353 4.60 4.12 -35.19
CA GLN A 353 4.20 2.88 -34.52
C GLN A 353 4.74 2.90 -33.08
N LEU A 354 3.82 3.06 -32.13
CA LEU A 354 4.14 3.00 -30.71
C LEU A 354 4.37 1.57 -30.24
N ARG A 355 5.22 1.49 -29.22
CA ARG A 355 5.56 0.30 -28.45
C ARG A 355 5.45 0.67 -26.97
N PRO A 356 5.24 -0.30 -26.08
CA PRO A 356 5.17 -0.03 -24.63
C PRO A 356 6.43 0.70 -24.14
N GLY A 357 6.24 1.76 -23.35
CA GLY A 357 7.32 2.58 -22.79
C GLY A 357 8.11 3.43 -23.80
N ASN A 358 7.77 3.42 -25.10
CA ASN A 358 8.44 4.21 -26.12
C ASN A 358 7.71 5.54 -26.35
N ARG A 359 8.47 6.60 -26.63
CA ARG A 359 7.95 7.86 -27.15
C ARG A 359 8.57 8.07 -28.53
N ASP A 360 7.75 8.24 -29.56
CA ASP A 360 8.28 8.55 -30.89
C ASP A 360 8.55 10.06 -30.97
N LEU A 361 9.84 10.41 -31.05
CA LEU A 361 10.31 11.80 -31.04
C LEU A 361 10.46 12.32 -32.47
N TYR A 362 10.01 13.55 -32.69
CA TYR A 362 10.13 14.27 -33.95
C TYR A 362 10.67 15.68 -33.75
N THR A 363 11.36 16.22 -34.75
CA THR A 363 11.68 17.66 -34.79
C THR A 363 10.61 18.42 -35.57
N LEU A 364 10.15 19.53 -35.03
CA LEU A 364 9.20 20.43 -35.68
C LEU A 364 9.80 21.83 -35.79
N GLU A 365 9.94 22.33 -37.02
CA GLU A 365 10.44 23.68 -37.30
C GLU A 365 9.26 24.62 -37.54
N ILE A 366 9.09 25.61 -36.68
CA ILE A 366 8.07 26.65 -36.80
C ILE A 366 8.70 27.87 -37.49
N PRO A 367 8.34 28.16 -38.76
CA PRO A 367 9.02 29.19 -39.55
C PRO A 367 8.64 30.62 -39.15
N ARG A 368 7.47 30.81 -38.53
CA ARG A 368 6.94 32.11 -38.11
C ARG A 368 5.92 31.93 -37.00
N LYS A 369 5.79 32.93 -36.14
CA LYS A 369 4.77 32.95 -35.10
C LYS A 369 3.36 32.73 -35.67
N GLY A 370 2.53 31.99 -34.94
CA GLY A 370 1.10 31.87 -35.21
C GLY A 370 0.46 30.65 -34.54
N THR A 371 -0.83 30.45 -34.80
CA THR A 371 -1.58 29.29 -34.30
C THR A 371 -1.35 28.07 -35.16
N TYR A 372 -1.06 26.95 -34.51
CA TYR A 372 -0.87 25.64 -35.12
C TYR A 372 -1.81 24.63 -34.46
N VAL A 373 -2.22 23.64 -35.24
CA VAL A 373 -2.94 22.46 -34.76
C VAL A 373 -2.07 21.24 -35.00
N ILE A 374 -1.82 20.49 -33.94
CA ILE A 374 -1.06 19.25 -33.97
C ILE A 374 -2.01 18.12 -33.57
N SER A 375 -2.31 17.23 -34.51
CA SER A 375 -3.23 16.12 -34.30
C SER A 375 -2.53 14.78 -34.45
N MET A 376 -2.88 13.82 -33.60
CA MET A 376 -2.54 12.41 -33.74
C MET A 376 -3.83 11.62 -33.88
N THR A 377 -3.86 10.70 -34.84
CA THR A 377 -4.95 9.74 -34.98
C THR A 377 -4.40 8.34 -34.72
N GLY A 378 -4.87 7.73 -33.65
CA GLY A 378 -4.57 6.34 -33.31
C GLY A 378 -5.21 5.36 -34.29
N THR A 379 -4.60 4.19 -34.44
CA THR A 379 -5.23 3.04 -35.10
C THR A 379 -5.48 1.95 -34.08
N SER A 380 -6.51 1.14 -34.30
CA SER A 380 -6.87 0.01 -33.44
C SER A 380 -7.18 0.37 -31.98
N GLY A 381 -7.73 1.56 -31.73
CA GLY A 381 -8.15 1.99 -30.39
C GLY A 381 -7.00 2.50 -29.52
N LEU A 382 -5.86 2.85 -30.13
CA LEU A 382 -4.78 3.56 -29.43
C LEU A 382 -5.29 4.91 -28.90
N ASP A 383 -5.20 5.09 -27.59
CA ASP A 383 -5.46 6.34 -26.87
C ASP A 383 -4.20 7.22 -26.93
N GLY A 384 -4.22 8.24 -27.79
CA GLY A 384 -3.03 8.96 -28.19
C GLY A 384 -2.65 10.07 -27.21
N LEU A 385 -1.37 10.40 -27.12
CA LEU A 385 -0.89 11.52 -26.32
C LEU A 385 0.20 12.28 -27.06
N ILE A 386 0.05 13.58 -27.16
CA ILE A 386 1.03 14.49 -27.74
C ILE A 386 1.61 15.35 -26.64
N THR A 387 2.94 15.37 -26.53
CA THR A 387 3.67 16.38 -25.74
C THR A 387 4.56 17.20 -26.66
N LEU A 388 4.45 18.52 -26.59
CA LEU A 388 5.31 19.46 -27.31
C LEU A 388 6.34 20.02 -26.35
N MET A 389 7.62 19.90 -26.69
CA MET A 389 8.74 20.37 -25.90
C MET A 389 9.51 21.48 -26.63
N ARG A 390 10.11 22.38 -25.87
CA ARG A 390 11.08 23.37 -26.35
C ARG A 390 12.18 23.51 -25.31
N ASP A 391 13.43 23.42 -25.76
CA ASP A 391 14.61 23.61 -24.91
C ASP A 391 14.62 22.71 -23.64
N GLY A 392 14.06 21.49 -23.76
CA GLY A 392 13.97 20.51 -22.66
C GLY A 392 12.77 20.68 -21.72
N GLU A 393 11.96 21.74 -21.91
CA GLU A 393 10.76 22.02 -21.12
C GLU A 393 9.48 21.70 -21.90
N GLU A 394 8.44 21.28 -21.18
CA GLU A 394 7.11 21.07 -21.74
C GLU A 394 6.45 22.40 -22.06
N VAL A 395 6.02 22.55 -23.31
CA VAL A 395 5.26 23.71 -23.79
C VAL A 395 3.77 23.45 -23.65
N ALA A 396 3.33 22.25 -24.03
CA ALA A 396 1.95 21.81 -23.91
C ALA A 396 1.81 20.30 -24.13
N GLN A 397 0.74 19.73 -23.59
CA GLN A 397 0.37 18.34 -23.75
C GLN A 397 -1.14 18.24 -24.05
N GLN A 398 -1.54 17.19 -24.77
CA GLN A 398 -2.95 16.83 -24.97
C GLN A 398 -3.08 15.32 -25.23
N ASP A 399 -4.05 14.67 -24.58
CA ASP A 399 -4.46 13.25 -24.78
C ASP A 399 -5.78 13.14 -25.54
N ASP A 400 -6.80 13.87 -25.12
CA ASP A 400 -8.13 13.77 -25.71
C ASP A 400 -8.51 15.00 -26.54
N SER A 401 -9.43 14.79 -27.47
CA SER A 401 -10.23 15.88 -28.06
C SER A 401 -11.67 15.78 -27.57
N ASP A 402 -12.46 16.84 -27.80
CA ASP A 402 -13.86 16.94 -27.37
C ASP A 402 -14.74 15.74 -27.77
N THR A 403 -14.32 14.94 -28.75
CA THR A 403 -15.14 13.88 -29.36
C THR A 403 -14.45 12.53 -29.49
N SER A 404 -13.18 12.40 -29.11
CA SER A 404 -12.41 11.16 -29.28
C SER A 404 -11.14 11.11 -28.43
N LEU A 405 -10.60 9.90 -28.23
CA LEU A 405 -9.28 9.63 -27.61
C LEU A 405 -8.07 10.01 -28.50
N ASP A 406 -8.34 10.77 -29.56
CA ASP A 406 -7.31 11.25 -30.47
C ASP A 406 -6.97 12.69 -30.08
N PRO A 407 -5.71 13.00 -29.74
CA PRO A 407 -5.33 14.32 -29.29
C PRO A 407 -5.29 15.31 -30.47
N SER A 408 -5.79 16.52 -30.21
CA SER A 408 -5.74 17.65 -31.13
C SER A 408 -5.35 18.93 -30.39
N LEU A 409 -4.05 19.21 -30.35
CA LEU A 409 -3.48 20.37 -29.67
C LEU A 409 -3.51 21.61 -30.57
N GLU A 410 -4.37 22.58 -30.26
CA GLU A 410 -4.34 23.92 -30.87
C GLU A 410 -3.56 24.90 -29.98
N ILE A 411 -2.48 25.48 -30.51
CA ILE A 411 -1.55 26.30 -29.72
C ILE A 411 -0.90 27.41 -30.55
N GLU A 412 -0.66 28.57 -29.95
CA GLU A 412 0.16 29.64 -30.55
C GLU A 412 1.65 29.37 -30.30
N LEU A 413 2.42 29.24 -31.38
CA LEU A 413 3.85 28.95 -31.32
C LEU A 413 4.64 30.13 -31.89
N ASP A 414 5.77 30.45 -31.25
CA ASP A 414 6.76 31.35 -31.80
C ASP A 414 7.62 30.63 -32.85
N ALA A 415 8.32 31.41 -33.69
CA ALA A 415 9.28 30.82 -34.61
C ALA A 415 10.42 30.11 -33.84
N GLY A 416 10.85 28.95 -34.34
CA GLY A 416 11.91 28.17 -33.73
C GLY A 416 11.70 26.67 -33.86
N ARG A 417 12.63 25.93 -33.26
CA ARG A 417 12.65 24.47 -33.25
C ARG A 417 11.96 23.94 -32.00
N TYR A 418 11.15 22.91 -32.18
CA TYR A 418 10.44 22.19 -31.14
C TYR A 418 10.70 20.68 -31.27
N VAL A 419 10.48 19.94 -30.20
CA VAL A 419 10.45 18.47 -30.20
C VAL A 419 9.03 18.03 -29.93
N LEU A 420 8.46 17.22 -30.81
CA LEU A 420 7.15 16.60 -30.62
C LEU A 420 7.35 15.16 -30.15
N LEU A 421 6.70 14.78 -29.06
CA LEU A 421 6.62 13.42 -28.58
C LEU A 421 5.22 12.90 -28.93
N ALA A 422 5.16 11.84 -29.72
CA ALA A 422 3.96 11.03 -29.86
C ALA A 422 4.07 9.80 -28.97
N HIS A 423 3.07 9.60 -28.11
CA HIS A 423 2.98 8.50 -27.17
C HIS A 423 1.52 8.20 -26.84
N SER A 424 1.23 7.51 -25.75
CA SER A 424 -0.12 7.06 -25.40
C SER A 424 -0.41 7.37 -23.93
N PHE A 425 -1.67 7.65 -23.62
CA PHE A 425 -2.12 7.82 -22.25
C PHE A 425 -1.90 6.54 -21.41
N ASP A 426 -2.15 5.36 -21.99
CA ASP A 426 -1.71 4.08 -21.43
C ASP A 426 -0.28 3.79 -21.91
N SER A 427 0.70 3.92 -21.01
CA SER A 427 2.12 3.69 -21.31
C SER A 427 2.44 2.27 -21.82
N ARG A 428 1.52 1.31 -21.60
CA ARG A 428 1.63 -0.08 -22.09
C ARG A 428 1.01 -0.26 -23.46
N ALA A 429 0.33 0.74 -24.00
CA ALA A 429 -0.32 0.63 -25.29
C ALA A 429 0.70 0.49 -26.42
N SER A 430 0.26 -0.15 -27.48
CA SER A 430 1.01 -0.27 -28.73
C SER A 430 0.04 -0.17 -29.90
N GLY A 431 0.49 0.44 -30.99
CA GLY A 431 -0.40 0.70 -32.11
C GLY A 431 0.22 1.65 -33.12
N GLY A 432 -0.30 1.61 -34.34
CA GLY A 432 0.06 2.58 -35.36
C GLY A 432 -0.66 3.91 -35.10
N TYR A 433 -0.09 5.01 -35.58
CA TYR A 433 -0.74 6.31 -35.54
C TYR A 433 -0.35 7.17 -36.74
N ARG A 434 -1.09 8.26 -36.93
CA ARG A 434 -0.84 9.26 -37.97
C ARG A 434 -0.79 10.65 -37.33
N LEU A 435 0.32 11.35 -37.52
CA LEU A 435 0.53 12.73 -37.05
C LEU A 435 0.34 13.72 -38.18
N LEU A 436 -0.23 14.87 -37.85
CA LEU A 436 -0.34 15.99 -38.77
C LEU A 436 -0.22 17.32 -38.03
N VAL A 437 0.64 18.19 -38.54
CA VAL A 437 0.78 19.57 -38.07
C VAL A 437 0.22 20.50 -39.14
N ARG A 438 -0.68 21.42 -38.79
CA ARG A 438 -1.21 22.45 -39.69
C ARG A 438 -1.08 23.82 -39.06
N ARG A 439 -0.85 24.83 -39.89
CA ARG A 439 -1.02 26.22 -39.46
C ARG A 439 -2.47 26.63 -39.68
N LYS A 440 -3.04 27.37 -38.74
CA LYS A 440 -4.38 27.96 -38.87
C LYS A 440 -4.34 29.26 -39.70
#